data_AF-A0A951YHK0-F1
#
_entry.id   AF-A0A951YHK0-F1
#
_cell.length_a   1.000
_cell.length_b   1.000
_cell.length_c   1.000
_cell.angle_alpha   90.00
_cell.angle_beta   90.00
_cell.angle_gamma   90.00
#
_symmetry.space_group_name_H-M   'P 1'
#
loop_
_entity.id
_entity.type
_entity.pdbx_description
1 polymer ?
#
loop_
_entity_poly.entity_id
_entity_poly.type
_entity_poly.pdbx_seq_one_letter_code
_entity_poly.pdbx_strand_id
1 'polypeptide(L)'
;MPSNQAERLSEVELDALWTIYEGHSLVIEYPQQTGTDPYAHAIMAVAYEDDEAVAEVAEIALDVAQSLIAAGLLRRSEDGPVLDESSWFDDELGFTVNAEEYVLSDAGTQVIEATADGAGAVGAGDDEDDWDDDEDDWDDDEEDEDDWDVDEEDEDDWSDDEDEDDED
;
A
#
# COMPACT_ATOMS: atom_id res chain seq x y z
N MET A 1 5.50 -2.41 26.79
CA MET A 1 4.05 -2.62 26.56
C MET A 1 3.57 -1.63 25.50
N PRO A 2 3.87 -1.87 24.22
CA PRO A 2 3.38 -1.07 23.09
C PRO A 2 1.87 -1.17 22.84
N SER A 3 1.20 -2.16 23.44
CA SER A 3 -0.23 -2.46 23.32
C SER A 3 -1.19 -1.30 23.66
N ASN A 4 -0.75 -0.34 24.49
CA ASN A 4 -1.58 0.81 24.85
C ASN A 4 -1.86 1.78 23.69
N GLN A 5 -1.03 1.79 22.63
CA GLN A 5 -1.25 2.68 21.49
C GLN A 5 -2.25 2.09 20.49
N ALA A 6 -2.17 0.78 20.21
CA ALA A 6 -3.11 0.09 19.34
C ALA A 6 -4.56 0.22 19.84
N GLU A 7 -4.80 0.04 21.14
CA GLU A 7 -6.13 0.15 21.76
C GLU A 7 -6.71 1.58 21.78
N ARG A 8 -5.92 2.59 21.41
CA ARG A 8 -6.35 3.99 21.36
C ARG A 8 -6.74 4.46 19.97
N LEU A 9 -6.36 3.72 18.94
CA LEU A 9 -6.75 4.00 17.57
C LEU A 9 -8.18 3.53 17.33
N SER A 10 -8.91 4.29 16.54
CA SER A 10 -10.15 3.81 15.94
C SER A 10 -9.87 2.70 14.92
N GLU A 11 -10.88 1.90 14.58
CA GLU A 11 -10.77 0.87 13.55
C GLU A 11 -10.29 1.45 12.22
N VAL A 12 -10.80 2.63 11.83
CA VAL A 12 -10.40 3.32 10.60
C VAL A 12 -8.94 3.78 10.64
N GLU A 13 -8.46 4.28 11.78
CA GLU A 13 -7.05 4.66 11.93
C GLU A 13 -6.13 3.44 11.90
N LEU A 14 -6.56 2.33 12.49
CA LEU A 14 -5.82 1.08 12.47
C LEU A 14 -5.77 0.49 11.05
N ASP A 15 -6.90 0.47 10.35
CA ASP A 15 -7.01 0.02 8.96
C ASP A 15 -6.12 0.85 8.01
N ALA A 16 -6.14 2.17 8.16
CA ALA A 16 -5.25 3.06 7.42
C ALA A 16 -3.77 2.81 7.74
N LEU A 17 -3.43 2.56 9.02
CA LEU A 17 -2.05 2.24 9.41
C LEU A 17 -1.59 0.90 8.81
N TRP A 18 -2.47 -0.10 8.78
CA TRP A 18 -2.22 -1.39 8.11
C TRP A 18 -2.04 -1.21 6.61
N THR A 19 -2.88 -0.40 5.97
CA THR A 19 -2.77 -0.06 4.54
C THR A 19 -1.40 0.54 4.22
N ILE A 20 -0.95 1.51 5.04
CA ILE A 20 0.36 2.15 4.87
C ILE A 20 1.52 1.18 5.14
N TYR A 21 1.34 0.22 6.06
CA TYR A 21 2.33 -0.81 6.35
C TYR A 21 2.47 -1.84 5.22
N GLU A 22 1.36 -2.26 4.63
CA GLU A 22 1.33 -3.19 3.49
C GLU A 22 1.80 -2.53 2.20
N GLY A 23 1.52 -1.23 2.06
CA GLY A 23 2.05 -0.39 1.01
C GLY A 23 3.50 0.02 1.23
N HIS A 24 3.95 0.95 0.38
CA HIS A 24 5.28 1.52 0.41
C HIS A 24 5.39 2.68 1.42
N SER A 25 4.48 3.65 1.31
CA SER A 25 4.50 4.87 2.12
C SER A 25 3.18 5.65 2.01
N LEU A 26 2.98 6.61 2.90
CA LEU A 26 1.91 7.61 2.81
C LEU A 26 2.48 8.89 2.19
N VAL A 27 1.83 9.44 1.18
CA VAL A 27 2.15 10.75 0.62
C VAL A 27 0.99 11.70 0.88
N ILE A 28 1.32 12.93 1.29
CA ILE A 28 0.36 14.03 1.44
C ILE A 28 0.74 15.13 0.47
N GLU A 29 -0.20 15.49 -0.39
CA GLU A 29 -0.04 16.56 -1.37
C GLU A 29 -0.76 17.82 -0.94
N TYR A 30 -0.08 18.95 -1.13
CA TYR A 30 -0.50 20.29 -0.75
C TYR A 30 -0.54 21.19 -1.99
N PRO A 31 -1.64 21.17 -2.74
CA PRO A 31 -1.89 22.11 -3.82
C PRO A 31 -1.72 23.55 -3.34
N GLN A 32 -0.89 24.36 -4.02
CA GLN A 32 -0.67 25.77 -3.64
C GLN A 32 -1.78 26.70 -4.15
N GLN A 33 -2.87 26.14 -4.67
CA GLN A 33 -4.05 26.89 -5.10
C GLN A 33 -4.93 27.25 -3.90
N THR A 34 -5.40 28.50 -3.86
CA THR A 34 -6.28 28.95 -2.79
C THR A 34 -7.63 28.25 -2.86
N GLY A 35 -8.03 27.59 -1.76
CA GLY A 35 -9.33 26.93 -1.65
C GLY A 35 -9.33 25.46 -2.05
N THR A 36 -8.15 24.90 -2.36
CA THR A 36 -7.96 23.48 -2.60
C THR A 36 -7.43 22.83 -1.33
N ASP A 37 -8.11 21.79 -0.87
CA ASP A 37 -7.70 21.06 0.33
C ASP A 37 -6.55 20.09 -0.01
N PRO A 38 -5.61 19.85 0.92
CA PRO A 38 -4.64 18.78 0.78
C PRO A 38 -5.33 17.41 0.73
N TYR A 39 -4.65 16.43 0.15
CA TYR A 39 -5.12 15.05 0.11
C TYR A 39 -3.98 14.09 0.42
N ALA A 40 -4.34 12.91 0.94
CA ALA A 40 -3.41 11.91 1.39
C ALA A 40 -3.70 10.57 0.72
N HIS A 41 -2.65 9.87 0.30
CA HIS A 41 -2.76 8.56 -0.32
C HIS A 41 -1.61 7.67 0.13
N ALA A 42 -1.91 6.40 0.36
CA ALA A 42 -0.90 5.37 0.55
C ALA A 42 -0.48 4.85 -0.82
N ILE A 43 0.82 4.87 -1.11
CA ILE A 43 1.40 4.24 -2.30
C ILE A 43 1.43 2.74 -2.03
N MET A 44 0.66 1.95 -2.77
CA MET A 44 0.56 0.51 -2.56
C MET A 44 1.61 -0.25 -3.38
N ALA A 45 1.77 0.13 -4.64
CA ALA A 45 2.74 -0.45 -5.55
C ALA A 45 3.23 0.60 -6.56
N VAL A 46 4.44 0.38 -7.09
CA VAL A 46 5.02 1.21 -8.15
C VAL A 46 5.44 0.31 -9.29
N ALA A 47 4.98 0.64 -10.50
CA ALA A 47 5.31 -0.03 -11.75
C ALA A 47 5.92 0.99 -12.73
N TYR A 48 6.52 0.48 -13.80
CA TYR A 48 7.02 1.30 -14.90
C TYR A 48 6.28 0.93 -16.19
N GLU A 49 5.62 1.90 -16.81
CA GLU A 49 4.90 1.77 -18.07
C GLU A 49 5.45 2.81 -19.05
N ASP A 50 5.93 2.38 -20.22
CA ASP A 50 6.44 3.27 -21.29
C ASP A 50 7.45 4.34 -20.83
N ASP A 51 8.42 3.93 -19.99
CA ASP A 51 9.45 4.78 -19.36
C ASP A 51 8.92 5.79 -18.30
N GLU A 52 7.65 5.67 -17.90
CA GLU A 52 7.01 6.46 -16.85
C GLU A 52 6.73 5.61 -15.60
N ALA A 53 6.96 6.16 -14.42
CA ALA A 53 6.66 5.49 -13.15
C ALA A 53 5.18 5.73 -12.79
N VAL A 54 4.41 4.66 -12.66
CA VAL A 54 2.99 4.70 -12.30
C VAL A 54 2.82 4.03 -10.94
N ALA A 55 1.97 4.59 -10.09
CA ALA A 55 1.67 4.01 -8.78
C ALA A 55 0.20 3.64 -8.61
N GLU A 56 0.01 2.47 -8.00
CA GLU A 56 -1.27 2.13 -7.40
C GLU A 56 -1.38 2.82 -6.04
N VAL A 57 -2.46 3.57 -5.84
CA VAL A 57 -2.66 4.38 -4.65
C VAL A 57 -3.98 4.03 -3.95
N ALA A 58 -3.95 4.01 -2.62
CA ALA A 58 -5.14 3.90 -1.79
C ALA A 58 -5.41 5.26 -1.12
N GLU A 59 -6.62 5.79 -1.29
CA GLU A 59 -7.01 7.06 -0.67
C GLU A 59 -7.14 6.92 0.84
N ILE A 60 -6.47 7.80 1.58
CA ILE A 60 -6.56 7.87 3.04
C ILE A 60 -7.18 9.22 3.41
N ALA A 61 -8.19 9.20 4.28
CA ALA A 61 -8.79 10.43 4.76
C ALA A 61 -7.72 11.31 5.45
N LEU A 62 -7.66 12.59 5.07
CA LEU A 62 -6.59 13.49 5.53
C LEU A 62 -6.55 13.63 7.06
N ASP A 63 -7.71 13.65 7.72
CA ASP A 63 -7.81 13.73 9.17
C ASP A 63 -7.25 12.48 9.86
N VAL A 64 -7.45 11.30 9.27
CA VAL A 64 -6.89 10.03 9.74
C VAL A 64 -5.37 10.04 9.58
N ALA A 65 -4.86 10.40 8.40
CA ALA A 65 -3.43 10.54 8.15
C ALA A 65 -2.76 11.50 9.14
N GLN A 66 -3.36 12.68 9.35
CA GLN A 66 -2.86 13.67 10.31
C GLN A 66 -2.91 13.16 11.75
N SER A 67 -3.94 12.40 12.13
CA SER A 67 -4.04 11.78 13.45
C SER A 67 -2.90 10.78 13.68
N LEU A 68 -2.61 9.91 12.72
CA LEU A 68 -1.52 8.93 12.78
C LEU A 68 -0.14 9.60 12.90
N ILE A 69 0.09 10.70 12.15
CA ILE A 69 1.31 11.52 12.27
C ILE A 69 1.39 12.16 13.65
N ALA A 70 0.31 12.78 14.14
CA ALA A 70 0.28 13.42 15.45
C ALA A 70 0.48 12.43 16.60
N ALA A 71 0.04 11.18 16.42
CA ALA A 71 0.27 10.07 17.34
C ALA A 71 1.73 9.55 17.31
N GLY A 72 2.54 10.01 16.37
CA GLY A 72 3.95 9.59 16.18
C GLY A 72 4.09 8.20 15.56
N LEU A 73 3.04 7.68 14.94
CA LEU A 73 3.04 6.35 14.31
C LEU A 73 3.62 6.39 12.89
N LEU A 74 3.58 7.57 12.27
CA LEU A 74 4.22 7.86 11.00
C LEU A 74 5.31 8.90 11.20
N ARG A 75 6.42 8.74 10.48
CA ARG A 75 7.54 9.69 10.46
C ARG A 75 7.73 10.21 9.05
N ARG A 76 8.08 11.50 8.93
CA ARG A 76 8.41 12.08 7.63
C ARG A 76 9.68 11.42 7.09
N SER A 77 9.64 11.01 5.82
CA SER A 77 10.78 10.51 5.07
C SER A 77 11.79 11.63 4.81
N GLU A 78 13.08 11.36 4.98
CA GLU A 78 14.16 12.31 4.65
C GLU A 78 14.51 12.29 3.17
N ASP A 79 14.17 11.21 2.47
CA ASP A 79 14.48 10.99 1.05
C ASP A 79 13.51 11.74 0.12
N GLY A 80 12.34 12.13 0.63
CA GLY A 80 11.29 12.80 -0.16
C GLY A 80 10.28 11.81 -0.75
N PRO A 81 9.31 12.27 -1.54
CA PRO A 81 8.31 11.40 -2.17
C PRO A 81 8.95 10.40 -3.13
N VAL A 82 8.43 9.17 -3.15
CA VAL A 82 8.96 8.07 -3.98
C VAL A 82 8.77 8.30 -5.48
N LEU A 83 7.67 8.96 -5.87
CA LEU A 83 7.31 9.14 -7.29
C LEU A 83 7.75 10.50 -7.84
N ASP A 84 7.75 11.52 -6.98
CA ASP A 84 7.88 12.91 -7.40
C ASP A 84 8.87 13.71 -6.54
N GLU A 85 9.28 14.85 -7.08
CA GLU A 85 9.99 15.84 -6.29
C GLU A 85 9.10 16.34 -5.14
N SER A 86 9.70 16.76 -4.03
CA SER A 86 8.96 17.37 -2.91
C SER A 86 8.15 18.62 -3.29
N SER A 87 8.39 19.19 -4.47
CA SER A 87 7.68 20.32 -5.03
C SER A 87 7.80 20.31 -6.56
N TRP A 88 6.69 20.25 -7.28
CA TRP A 88 6.67 20.35 -8.75
C TRP A 88 5.57 21.30 -9.21
N PHE A 89 5.71 21.81 -10.44
CA PHE A 89 4.63 22.52 -11.11
C PHE A 89 3.84 21.52 -11.93
N ASP A 90 2.56 21.39 -11.62
CA ASP A 90 1.65 20.56 -12.38
C ASP A 90 1.07 21.39 -13.54
N ASP A 91 1.40 21.00 -14.76
CA ASP A 91 0.97 21.70 -15.98
C ASP A 91 -0.53 21.52 -16.26
N GLU A 92 -1.14 20.41 -15.84
CA GLU A 92 -2.57 20.13 -16.03
C GLU A 92 -3.41 20.96 -15.08
N LEU A 93 -2.98 21.04 -13.82
CA LEU A 93 -3.63 21.80 -12.76
C LEU A 93 -3.28 23.29 -12.84
N GLY A 94 -2.15 23.64 -13.46
CA GLY A 94 -1.67 25.00 -13.64
C GLY A 94 -1.16 25.65 -12.35
N PHE A 95 -0.72 24.85 -11.37
CA PHE A 95 -0.18 25.33 -10.10
C PHE A 95 0.89 24.41 -9.52
N THR A 96 1.64 24.93 -8.55
CA THR A 96 2.62 24.14 -7.80
C THR A 96 1.93 23.23 -6.79
N VAL A 97 2.37 21.98 -6.74
CA VAL A 97 2.02 21.01 -5.70
C VAL A 97 3.27 20.77 -4.86
N ASN A 98 3.11 20.74 -3.54
CA ASN A 98 4.16 20.28 -2.64
C ASN A 98 3.75 18.93 -2.07
N ALA A 99 4.66 17.98 -1.98
CA ALA A 99 4.39 16.67 -1.40
C ALA A 99 5.32 16.37 -0.24
N GLU A 100 4.77 15.65 0.73
CA GLU A 100 5.50 15.10 1.86
C GLU A 100 5.23 13.61 1.97
N GLU A 101 6.30 12.82 2.03
CA GLU A 101 6.21 11.39 2.29
C GLU A 101 6.38 11.09 3.78
N TYR A 102 5.59 10.14 4.24
CA TYR A 102 5.59 9.59 5.58
C TYR A 102 5.69 8.06 5.51
N VAL A 103 6.61 7.50 6.29
CA VAL A 103 6.81 6.07 6.44
C VAL A 103 6.45 5.62 7.86
N LEU A 104 6.25 4.33 8.04
CA LEU A 104 5.97 3.76 9.35
C LEU A 104 7.11 4.06 10.33
N SER A 105 6.76 4.53 11.53
CA SER A 105 7.72 4.73 12.61
C SER A 105 7.94 3.43 13.39
N ASP A 106 8.95 3.40 14.26
CA ASP A 106 9.16 2.27 15.18
C ASP A 106 7.94 2.03 16.08
N ALA A 107 7.21 3.10 16.44
CA ALA A 107 5.98 3.00 17.23
C ALA A 107 4.80 2.48 16.40
N GLY A 108 4.68 2.92 15.14
CA GLY A 108 3.71 2.37 14.19
C GLY A 108 3.92 0.88 13.95
N THR A 109 5.18 0.47 13.74
CA THR A 109 5.57 -0.94 13.56
C THR A 109 5.16 -1.79 14.77
N GLN A 110 5.41 -1.31 15.98
CA GLN A 110 5.00 -2.00 17.21
C GLN A 110 3.47 -2.13 17.34
N VAL A 111 2.69 -1.19 16.81
CA VAL A 111 1.22 -1.28 16.78
C VAL A 111 0.77 -2.35 15.79
N ILE A 112 1.38 -2.40 14.60
CA ILE A 112 1.12 -3.45 13.61
C ILE A 112 1.45 -4.82 14.20
N GLU A 113 2.66 -5.02 14.74
CA GLU A 113 3.07 -6.28 15.38
C GLU A 113 2.09 -6.71 16.48
N ALA A 114 1.68 -5.79 17.36
CA ALA A 114 0.76 -6.07 18.45
C ALA A 114 -0.66 -6.44 17.97
N THR A 115 -1.05 -6.02 16.77
CA THR A 115 -2.37 -6.32 16.19
C THR A 115 -2.31 -7.51 15.22
N ALA A 116 -1.13 -7.85 14.69
CA ALA A 116 -0.86 -8.98 13.81
C ALA A 116 -1.00 -10.33 14.53
N ASP A 117 -0.52 -10.43 15.79
CA ASP A 117 -0.63 -11.64 16.63
C ASP A 117 -2.08 -11.97 17.06
N GLY A 118 -3.02 -11.10 16.71
CA GLY A 118 -4.45 -11.31 16.86
C GLY A 118 -4.96 -11.27 18.30
N ALA A 119 -6.28 -11.16 18.39
CA ALA A 119 -7.08 -11.58 19.52
C ALA A 119 -7.01 -13.12 19.77
N GLY A 120 -5.81 -13.71 19.64
CA GLY A 120 -5.50 -15.13 19.66
C GLY A 120 -4.22 -15.50 20.45
N ALA A 121 -3.45 -14.55 20.97
CA ALA A 121 -2.40 -14.86 21.95
C ALA A 121 -2.99 -14.91 23.37
N VAL A 122 -3.76 -15.96 23.66
CA VAL A 122 -3.78 -16.49 25.03
C VAL A 122 -2.33 -16.71 25.43
N GLY A 123 -1.94 -16.21 26.60
CA GLY A 123 -0.56 -16.26 27.04
C GLY A 123 0.02 -17.67 26.92
N ALA A 124 1.02 -17.82 26.04
CA ALA A 124 2.02 -18.86 26.18
C ALA A 124 2.97 -18.40 27.30
N GLY A 125 2.47 -18.49 28.53
CA GLY A 125 3.37 -18.79 29.63
C GLY A 125 3.82 -20.22 29.44
N ASP A 126 5.13 -20.41 29.25
CA ASP A 126 5.86 -21.53 29.83
C ASP A 126 5.25 -22.92 29.58
N ASP A 127 5.25 -23.39 28.34
CA ASP A 127 5.28 -24.82 28.07
C ASP A 127 6.66 -25.14 27.49
N GLU A 128 7.49 -25.61 28.41
CA GLU A 128 8.75 -26.31 28.20
C GLU A 128 8.47 -27.62 27.44
N ASP A 129 8.15 -27.52 26.15
CA ASP A 129 7.92 -28.68 25.31
C ASP A 129 9.23 -29.19 24.68
N ASP A 130 9.50 -30.41 25.11
CA ASP A 130 10.63 -31.29 24.93
C ASP A 130 11.06 -31.45 23.47
N TRP A 131 12.37 -31.60 23.30
CA TRP A 131 12.97 -32.07 22.06
C TRP A 131 12.67 -33.56 21.93
N ASP A 132 11.90 -33.97 20.93
CA ASP A 132 11.97 -35.35 20.42
C ASP A 132 11.89 -35.34 18.88
N ASP A 133 13.07 -35.53 18.32
CA ASP A 133 13.45 -36.31 17.14
C ASP A 133 12.36 -37.25 16.60
N ASP A 134 11.88 -36.98 15.38
CA ASP A 134 11.40 -38.03 14.47
C ASP A 134 11.80 -37.65 13.04
N GLU A 135 12.85 -38.31 12.58
CA GLU A 135 13.37 -38.37 11.22
C GLU A 135 12.32 -39.06 10.30
N ASP A 136 11.35 -38.31 9.77
CA ASP A 136 10.42 -38.83 8.76
C ASP A 136 10.91 -38.48 7.35
N ASP A 137 11.79 -39.35 6.86
CA ASP A 137 12.24 -39.52 5.47
C ASP A 137 11.06 -39.92 4.58
N TRP A 138 10.36 -38.94 4.00
CA TRP A 138 9.38 -39.14 2.94
C TRP A 138 9.99 -38.75 1.59
N ASP A 139 10.81 -39.64 1.06
CA ASP A 139 11.03 -39.81 -0.37
C ASP A 139 9.72 -40.41 -0.95
N ASP A 140 8.94 -39.62 -1.68
CA ASP A 140 8.05 -40.15 -2.72
C ASP A 140 7.90 -39.14 -3.86
N ASP A 141 8.54 -39.55 -4.94
CA ASP A 141 8.71 -38.92 -6.23
C ASP A 141 7.55 -39.40 -7.10
N GLU A 142 6.54 -38.56 -7.36
CA GLU A 142 5.58 -38.79 -8.44
C GLU A 142 5.35 -37.46 -9.16
N GLU A 143 6.09 -37.32 -10.26
CA GLU A 143 5.74 -36.51 -11.42
C GLU A 143 4.26 -36.68 -11.75
N ASP A 144 3.49 -35.58 -11.84
CA ASP A 144 2.35 -35.57 -12.75
C ASP A 144 2.20 -34.18 -13.38
N GLU A 145 2.44 -34.23 -14.68
CA GLU A 145 2.45 -33.18 -15.67
C GLU A 145 1.01 -32.90 -16.09
N ASP A 146 0.28 -32.00 -15.40
CA ASP A 146 -0.98 -31.47 -15.95
C ASP A 146 -0.69 -30.22 -16.79
N ASP A 147 -0.17 -30.55 -17.96
CA ASP A 147 -0.33 -29.87 -19.24
C ASP A 147 -1.78 -29.40 -19.46
N TRP A 148 -2.01 -28.10 -19.26
CA TRP A 148 -3.16 -27.41 -19.84
C TRP A 148 -2.67 -26.47 -20.95
N ASP A 149 -2.11 -27.09 -22.00
CA ASP A 149 -2.22 -26.59 -23.37
C ASP A 149 -3.69 -26.27 -23.69
N VAL A 150 -4.09 -25.02 -23.48
CA VAL A 150 -5.19 -24.39 -24.23
C VAL A 150 -4.54 -23.41 -25.20
N ASP A 151 -4.13 -24.01 -26.31
CA ASP A 151 -3.74 -23.36 -27.55
C ASP A 151 -4.97 -22.66 -28.16
N GLU A 152 -4.83 -21.34 -28.28
CA GLU A 152 -5.15 -20.46 -29.41
C GLU A 152 -6.48 -20.57 -30.20
N GLU A 153 -6.89 -19.37 -30.66
CA GLU A 153 -7.75 -19.05 -31.82
C GLU A 153 -9.28 -18.92 -31.61
N ASP A 154 -9.73 -17.66 -31.50
CA ASP A 154 -10.76 -17.05 -32.36
C ASP A 154 -10.86 -15.55 -31.94
N GLU A 155 -10.00 -14.67 -32.46
CA GLU A 155 -10.26 -13.79 -33.62
C GLU A 155 -11.74 -13.41 -33.87
N ASP A 156 -12.09 -12.17 -33.51
CA ASP A 156 -13.15 -11.34 -34.11
C ASP A 156 -12.83 -9.88 -33.73
N ASP A 157 -11.82 -9.23 -34.35
CA ASP A 157 -12.00 -8.36 -35.54
C ASP A 157 -13.43 -7.84 -35.72
N TRP A 158 -13.75 -6.75 -35.02
CA TRP A 158 -14.75 -5.80 -35.52
C TRP A 158 -14.01 -4.55 -35.92
N SER A 159 -13.61 -4.58 -37.18
CA SER A 159 -13.20 -3.48 -38.03
C SER A 159 -13.86 -2.15 -37.65
N ASP A 160 -13.00 -1.17 -37.43
CA ASP A 160 -13.01 0.14 -38.07
C ASP A 160 -14.17 0.38 -39.06
N ASP A 161 -15.10 1.26 -38.67
CA ASP A 161 -15.89 2.04 -39.61
C ASP A 161 -15.63 3.51 -39.26
N GLU A 162 -14.52 4.02 -39.79
CA GLU A 162 -14.41 5.42 -40.17
C GLU A 162 -15.55 5.72 -41.15
N ASP A 163 -16.45 6.64 -40.81
CA ASP A 163 -17.07 7.48 -41.81
C ASP A 163 -17.40 8.86 -41.20
N GLU A 164 -16.59 9.80 -41.66
CA GLU A 164 -16.81 11.24 -41.71
C GLU A 164 -18.20 11.54 -42.31
N ASP A 165 -18.93 12.51 -41.75
CA ASP A 165 -19.37 13.64 -42.57
C ASP A 165 -20.06 14.72 -41.74
N ASP A 166 -19.60 15.94 -42.05
CA ASP A 166 -20.18 17.24 -41.77
C ASP A 166 -21.70 17.31 -41.99
N GLU A 167 -22.39 18.24 -41.32
CA GLU A 167 -23.32 19.18 -41.98
C GLU A 167 -23.88 20.25 -41.01
N ASP A 168 -23.44 21.50 -41.23
CA ASP A 168 -24.05 22.83 -40.99
C ASP A 168 -24.66 23.21 -39.62
#